data_AF-A0A6L4WN78-F1
#
_entry.id   AF-A0A6L4WN78-F1
#
_cell.length_a   1.000
_cell.length_b   1.000
_cell.length_c   1.000
_cell.angle_alpha   90.00
_cell.angle_beta   90.00
_cell.angle_gamma   90.00
#
_symmetry.space_group_name_H-M   'P 1'
#
loop_
_entity.id
_entity.type
_entity.pdbx_description
1 polymer ?
#
loop_
_entity_poly.entity_id
_entity_poly.type
_entity_poly.pdbx_seq_one_letter_code
_entity_poly.pdbx_strand_id
1 'polypeptide(L)' 'MSNENANRVVITLNDEEFNNFILQKKSQGKTGQLLGYLAFQKAKLIEKPKKTLKRNRTYL' A
#
# COMPACT_ATOMS: atom_id res chain seq x y z
N MET A 1 33.10 4.53 9.24
CA MET A 1 31.71 5.01 9.33
C MET A 1 30.90 4.29 8.27
N SER A 2 30.23 3.20 8.62
CA SER A 2 29.32 2.47 7.72
C SER A 2 28.19 3.43 7.31
N ASN A 3 27.96 3.55 6.00
CA ASN A 3 26.94 4.42 5.43
C ASN A 3 25.55 3.77 5.60
N GLU A 4 25.11 3.55 6.84
CA GLU A 4 23.89 2.80 7.22
C GLU A 4 22.58 3.47 6.81
N ASN A 5 22.67 4.64 6.15
CA ASN A 5 21.54 5.47 5.73
C ASN A 5 21.28 5.46 4.22
N ALA A 6 22.02 4.70 3.42
CA ALA A 6 21.99 4.87 1.97
C ALA A 6 20.63 4.54 1.30
N ASN A 7 19.78 3.71 1.90
CA ASN A 7 18.52 3.25 1.29
C ASN A 7 17.31 3.27 2.26
N ARG A 8 17.12 4.37 2.99
CA ARG A 8 15.91 4.55 3.81
C ARG A 8 14.83 5.28 3.02
N VAL A 9 13.66 4.67 2.88
CA VAL A 9 12.48 5.30 2.28
C VAL A 9 11.56 5.76 3.41
N VAL A 10 11.28 7.06 3.45
CA VAL A 10 10.34 7.65 4.41
C VAL A 10 8.99 7.83 3.71
N ILE A 11 7.94 7.28 4.29
CA ILE A 11 6.56 7.40 3.77
C ILE A 11 5.73 8.12 4.82
N THR A 12 5.17 9.27 4.47
CA THR A 12 4.22 9.99 5.32
C THR A 12 2.83 9.42 5.12
N LEU A 13 2.23 8.92 6.21
CA LEU A 13 0.89 8.38 6.25
C LEU A 13 -0.09 9.44 6.77
N ASN A 14 -1.30 9.48 6.21
CA ASN A 14 -2.42 10.19 6.83
C ASN A 14 -3.07 9.35 7.94
N ASP A 15 -4.03 9.92 8.67
CA ASP A 15 -4.66 9.27 9.82
C ASP A 15 -5.33 7.93 9.47
N GLU A 16 -5.99 7.83 8.32
CA GLU A 16 -6.65 6.60 7.85
C GLU A 16 -5.62 5.52 7.43
N GLU A 17 -4.58 5.91 6.70
CA GLU A 17 -3.46 5.05 6.30
C GLU A 17 -2.70 4.53 7.52
N PHE A 18 -2.50 5.38 8.53
CA PHE A 18 -1.84 5.03 9.78
C PHE A 18 -2.65 4.01 10.58
N ASN A 19 -3.96 4.21 10.72
CA ASN A 19 -4.84 3.26 11.40
C ASN A 19 -4.83 1.89 10.70
N ASN A 20 -4.90 1.88 9.37
CA ASN A 20 -4.79 0.65 8.57
C ASN A 20 -3.43 -0.02 8.73
N PHE A 21 -2.35 0.74 8.79
CA PHE A 21 -1.01 0.23 9.05
C PHE A 21 -0.91 -0.43 10.44
N ILE A 22 -1.41 0.22 11.49
CA ILE A 22 -1.40 -0.34 12.85
C ILE A 22 -2.20 -1.65 12.93
N LEU A 23 -3.34 -1.72 12.24
CA LEU A 23 -4.15 -2.93 12.12
C LEU A 23 -3.39 -4.09 11.44
N GLN A 24 -2.61 -3.80 10.40
CA GLN A 24 -1.89 -4.82 9.62
C GLN A 24 -0.49 -5.14 10.14
N LYS A 25 0.09 -4.31 11.03
CA LYS A 25 1.45 -4.47 11.59
C LYS A 25 1.72 -5.84 12.23
N LYS A 26 0.68 -6.55 12.68
CA LYS A 26 0.80 -7.92 13.23
C LYS A 26 1.23 -8.96 12.19
N SER A 27 1.15 -8.63 10.89
CA SER A 27 1.58 -9.48 9.79
C SER A 27 2.66 -8.75 8.97
N GLN A 28 3.93 -9.12 9.20
CA GLN A 28 5.10 -8.49 8.56
C GLN A 28 4.97 -8.44 7.03
N GLY A 29 4.51 -9.54 6.39
CA GLY A 29 4.37 -9.60 4.94
C GLY A 29 3.34 -8.62 4.38
N LYS A 30 2.17 -8.49 5.03
CA LYS A 30 1.11 -7.58 4.60
C LYS A 30 1.48 -6.11 4.83
N THR A 31 2.24 -5.84 5.88
CA THR A 31 2.72 -4.50 6.22
C THR A 31 3.66 -3.93 5.16
N GLY A 32 4.64 -4.74 4.69
CA GLY A 32 5.53 -4.33 3.61
C GLY A 32 4.80 -4.09 2.29
N GLN A 33 3.83 -4.95 1.95
CA GLN A 33 3.00 -4.78 0.75
C GLN A 33 2.16 -3.50 0.79
N LEU A 34 1.54 -3.18 1.94
CA LEU A 34 0.77 -1.95 2.12
C LEU A 34 1.64 -0.71 1.97
N LEU A 35 2.81 -0.67 2.63
CA LEU A 35 3.74 0.45 2.53
C LEU A 35 4.28 0.62 1.11
N GLY A 36 4.63 -0.47 0.43
CA GLY A 36 5.03 -0.44 -0.97
C GLY A 36 3.93 0.15 -1.85
N TYR A 37 2.69 -0.35 -1.72
CA TYR A 37 1.53 0.16 -2.45
C TYR A 37 1.33 1.67 -2.25
N LEU A 38 1.36 2.14 -0.99
CA LEU A 38 1.21 3.56 -0.68
C LEU A 38 2.34 4.42 -1.25
N ALA A 39 3.59 3.94 -1.22
CA ALA A 39 4.72 4.64 -1.80
C ALA A 39 4.55 4.81 -3.32
N PHE A 40 4.22 3.73 -4.03
CA PHE A 40 4.02 3.78 -5.48
C PHE A 40 2.81 4.65 -5.87
N GLN A 41 1.73 4.62 -5.06
CA GLN A 41 0.55 5.45 -5.29
C GLN A 41 0.87 6.94 -5.12
N LYS A 42 1.59 7.33 -4.06
CA LYS A 42 1.99 8.72 -3.81
C LYS A 42 2.99 9.23 -4.87
N ALA A 43 3.85 8.36 -5.38
CA ALA A 43 4.74 8.65 -6.52
C ALA A 43 4.03 8.66 -7.88
N LYS A 44 2.71 8.41 -7.93
CA LYS A 44 1.90 8.31 -9.17
C LYS A 44 2.41 7.24 -10.16
N LEU A 45 3.10 6.22 -9.65
CA LEU A 45 3.63 5.11 -10.46
C LEU A 45 2.60 4.00 -10.66
N ILE A 46 1.63 3.90 -9.76
CA ILE A 46 0.48 3.02 -9.89
C ILE A 46 -0.79 3.81 -9.61
N GLU A 47 -1.87 3.45 -10.31
CA GLU A 47 -3.20 3.92 -9.98
C GLU A 47 -3.94 2.90 -9.13
N LYS A 48 -4.90 3.37 -8.32
CA LYS A 48 -5.82 2.47 -7.62
C LYS A 48 -6.56 1.63 -8.67
N PRO A 49 -6.57 0.30 -8.56
CA PRO A 49 -7.29 -0.53 -9.51
C PRO A 49 -8.76 -0.08 -9.54
N LYS A 50 -9.24 0.30 -10.73
CA LYS A 50 -10.66 0.62 -10.94
C LYS A 50 -11.44 -0.67 -10.66
N LYS A 51 -12.35 -0.65 -9.70
CA LYS A 51 -13.27 -1.77 -9.47
C LYS A 51 -14.09 -1.99 -10.75
N THR A 52 -13.70 -2.97 -11.55
CA THR A 52 -14.57 -3.51 -12.60
C THR A 52 -15.65 -4.32 -11.90
N LEU A 53 -16.81 -3.71 -11.69
CA LEU A 53 -18.05 -4.42 -11.36
C LEU A 53 -18.34 -5.37 -12.53
N LYS A 54 -17.93 -6.63 -12.42
CA LYS A 54 -18.43 -7.68 -13.30
C LYS A 54 -19.93 -7.76 -13.06
N ARG A 55 -20.72 -7.16 -13.95
CA ARG A 55 -22.16 -7.44 -14.05
C ARG A 55 -22.30 -8.95 -14.21
N ASN A 56 -22.88 -9.61 -13.22
CA ASN A 56 -23.26 -11.02 -13.31
C ASN A 56 -24.09 -11.20 -14.58
N ARG A 57 -23.54 -11.93 -15.56
CA ARG A 57 -24.37 -12.49 -16.63
C ARG A 57 -25.08 -13.68 -16.02
N THR A 58 -26.31 -13.45 -15.54
CA THR A 58 -27.30 -14.51 -15.37
C THR A 58 -27.54 -15.10 -16.76
N TYR A 59 -27.12 -16.33 -16.99
CA TYR A 59 -27.62 -17.13 -18.10
C TYR A 59 -28.77 -17.98 -17.53
N LEU A 60 -29.95 -17.76 -18.11
CA LEU A 60 -31.17 -18.57 -17.93
C LEU A 60 -30.92 -20.01 -18.37
#